data_AF-A0ABD0LJU7-F1
#
_entry.id   AF-A0ABD0LJU7-F1
#
_cell.length_a   1.000
_cell.length_b   1.000
_cell.length_c   1.000
_cell.angle_alpha   90.00
_cell.angle_beta   90.00
_cell.angle_gamma   90.00
#
_symmetry.space_group_name_H-M   'P 1'
#
loop_
_entity.id
_entity.type
_entity.pdbx_description
1 polymer ?
#
loop_
_entity_poly.entity_id
_entity_poly.type
_entity_poly.pdbx_seq_one_letter_code
_entity_poly.pdbx_strand_id
1 'polypeptide(L)'
;MSSEGATEAKQQKVETPAEGGDANESTDLNESETQKALEDIDGCQNEIDALNEKASEEILKVEQKYNKLRRPFFDKRNELIERIPNFWVTAFVNHPQISAILDQEEEESLHYLKRVEVEEFEDIKSGYKIKFHFKSNPYFTDSVLCKEFHLAPTGDPESKSTQINWKNGMDLAARGQAAANSGNSRKRRHGNKRNFFMWFLDNGDPSADDIAEVIKDDMWPNPLQYYLAPDTEVEENGISDYSDEEDLDESVVVVEDDEGDVEVIEGEEVEEEEIEEEDAEDNKDDAVDKTEEEEEAV
;
A
#
# COMPACT_ATOMS: atom_id res chain seq x y z
N MET A 1 3.16 7.13 10.34
CA MET A 1 3.60 7.31 11.74
C MET A 1 2.55 8.07 12.53
N SER A 2 1.71 7.37 13.30
CA SER A 2 1.38 7.67 14.70
C SER A 2 0.40 6.62 15.19
N SER A 3 0.78 5.96 16.27
CA SER A 3 0.12 4.82 16.91
C SER A 3 -1.14 5.24 17.66
N GLU A 4 -2.27 4.60 17.38
CA GLU A 4 -3.45 4.65 18.25
C GLU A 4 -3.23 3.70 19.43
N GLY A 5 -2.78 4.27 20.55
CA GLY A 5 -2.79 3.61 21.85
C GLY A 5 -4.13 3.83 22.53
N ALA A 6 -5.02 2.84 22.46
CA ALA A 6 -6.18 2.79 23.35
C ALA A 6 -5.70 2.62 24.80
N THR A 7 -5.87 3.64 25.64
CA THR A 7 -5.64 3.51 27.09
C THR A 7 -6.96 3.32 27.82
N GLU A 8 -7.18 2.10 28.34
CA GLU A 8 -8.23 1.79 29.30
C GLU A 8 -8.09 2.65 30.56
N ALA A 9 -9.13 3.43 30.87
CA ALA A 9 -9.19 4.29 32.04
C ALA A 9 -9.32 3.45 33.32
N LYS A 10 -8.23 3.34 34.08
CA LYS A 10 -8.21 2.72 35.40
C LYS A 10 -8.80 3.68 36.43
N GLN A 11 -10.02 3.41 36.88
CA GLN A 11 -10.69 4.18 37.94
C GLN A 11 -9.90 4.09 39.25
N GLN A 12 -9.28 5.19 39.67
CA GLN A 12 -8.66 5.31 40.98
C GLN A 12 -9.63 6.01 41.94
N LYS A 13 -10.19 5.23 42.87
CA LYS A 13 -11.11 5.68 43.91
C LYS A 13 -10.38 6.60 44.89
N VAL A 14 -10.74 7.88 44.93
CA VAL A 14 -10.25 8.85 45.92
C VAL A 14 -11.17 8.80 47.14
N GLU A 15 -10.62 8.47 48.31
CA GLU A 15 -11.31 8.53 49.59
C GLU A 15 -11.35 9.98 50.11
N THR A 16 -12.53 10.44 50.51
CA THR A 16 -12.77 11.76 51.11
C THR A 16 -12.79 11.68 52.64
N PRO A 17 -12.13 12.59 53.38
CA PRO A 17 -12.43 12.81 54.79
C PRO A 17 -13.52 13.88 54.94
N ALA A 18 -14.54 13.54 55.72
CA ALA A 18 -15.63 14.43 56.11
C ALA A 18 -15.15 15.52 57.08
N GLU A 19 -15.59 16.76 56.89
CA GLU A 19 -16.52 17.48 57.78
C GLU A 19 -16.53 18.99 57.48
N GLY A 20 -17.75 19.56 57.40
CA GLY A 20 -18.03 20.89 57.96
C GLY A 20 -18.23 22.06 56.98
N GLY A 21 -19.48 22.27 56.57
CA GLY A 21 -20.15 23.59 56.55
C GLY A 21 -19.67 24.66 55.57
N ASP A 22 -20.55 24.98 54.61
CA ASP A 22 -20.54 26.16 53.70
C ASP A 22 -19.58 26.10 52.49
N ALA A 23 -19.55 24.95 51.80
CA ALA A 23 -18.77 24.76 50.58
C ALA A 23 -19.56 24.18 49.39
N ASN A 24 -20.89 24.04 49.51
CA ASN A 24 -21.67 23.25 48.55
C ASN A 24 -21.99 24.01 47.25
N GLU A 25 -22.21 25.33 47.29
CA GLU A 25 -22.49 26.11 46.07
C GLU A 25 -21.23 26.33 45.21
N SER A 26 -20.06 26.52 45.80
CA SER A 26 -18.82 26.78 45.03
C SER A 26 -18.28 25.55 44.31
N THR A 27 -18.49 24.34 44.85
CA THR A 27 -18.12 23.10 44.17
C THR A 27 -19.10 22.78 43.04
N ASP A 28 -20.41 22.97 43.26
CA ASP A 28 -21.45 22.74 42.26
C ASP A 28 -21.34 23.71 41.06
N LEU A 29 -20.96 24.97 41.30
CA LEU A 29 -20.72 25.96 40.23
C LEU A 29 -19.49 25.61 39.37
N ASN A 30 -18.38 25.18 39.99
CA ASN A 30 -17.20 24.74 39.27
C ASN A 30 -17.46 23.45 38.47
N GLU A 31 -18.28 22.54 39.00
CA GLU A 31 -18.70 21.32 38.29
C GLU A 31 -19.61 21.66 37.09
N SER A 32 -20.53 22.61 37.25
CA SER A 32 -21.38 23.10 36.14
C SER A 32 -20.59 23.84 35.06
N GLU A 33 -19.61 24.65 35.43
CA GLU A 33 -18.73 25.34 34.46
C GLU A 33 -17.81 24.35 33.74
N THR A 34 -17.30 23.36 34.46
CA THR A 34 -16.50 22.27 33.88
C THR A 34 -17.34 21.45 32.89
N GLN A 35 -18.57 21.08 33.26
CA GLN A 35 -19.49 20.35 32.39
C GLN A 35 -19.80 21.13 31.11
N LYS A 36 -20.09 22.43 31.22
CA LYS A 36 -20.30 23.29 30.06
C LYS A 36 -19.06 23.37 29.16
N ALA A 37 -17.88 23.52 29.76
CA ALA A 37 -16.64 23.55 28.99
C ALA A 37 -16.40 22.21 28.25
N LEU A 38 -16.74 21.07 28.84
CA LEU A 38 -16.66 19.77 28.17
C LEU A 38 -17.65 19.66 27.01
N GLU A 39 -18.88 20.18 27.16
CA GLU A 39 -19.86 20.25 26.06
C GLU A 39 -19.40 21.17 24.92
N ASP A 40 -18.82 22.32 25.26
CA ASP A 40 -18.25 23.24 24.27
C ASP A 40 -17.05 22.59 23.54
N ILE A 41 -16.21 21.83 24.26
CA ILE A 41 -15.09 21.06 23.68
C ILE A 41 -15.61 19.96 22.75
N ASP A 42 -16.64 19.21 23.16
CA ASP A 42 -17.26 18.16 22.32
C ASP A 42 -17.84 18.76 21.03
N GLY A 43 -18.51 19.92 21.13
CA GLY A 43 -18.98 20.68 19.97
C GLY A 43 -17.83 21.05 19.02
N CYS A 44 -16.72 21.59 19.54
CA CYS A 44 -15.54 21.88 18.74
C CYS A 44 -14.93 20.63 18.11
N GLN A 45 -14.89 19.49 18.82
CA GLN A 45 -14.33 18.26 18.30
C GLN A 45 -15.16 17.72 17.13
N ASN A 46 -16.49 17.78 17.23
CA ASN A 46 -17.40 17.42 16.13
C ASN A 46 -17.17 18.29 14.88
N GLU A 47 -16.90 19.60 15.04
CA GLU A 47 -16.56 20.49 13.93
C GLU A 47 -15.20 20.14 13.28
N ILE A 48 -14.20 19.77 14.09
CA ILE A 48 -12.89 19.31 13.62
C ILE A 48 -13.04 18.01 12.82
N ASP A 49 -13.81 17.05 13.34
CA ASP A 49 -14.02 15.75 12.68
C ASP A 49 -14.74 15.93 11.34
N ALA A 50 -15.73 16.83 11.27
CA ALA A 50 -16.40 17.18 10.02
C ALA A 50 -15.46 17.84 9.00
N LEU A 51 -14.46 18.63 9.44
CA LEU A 51 -13.42 19.17 8.56
C LEU A 51 -12.46 18.09 8.07
N ASN A 52 -12.06 17.16 8.93
CA ASN A 52 -11.20 16.03 8.57
C ASN A 52 -11.87 15.10 7.57
N GLU A 53 -13.17 14.87 7.70
CA GLU A 53 -13.96 14.09 6.74
C GLU A 53 -13.95 14.74 5.35
N LYS A 54 -14.21 16.05 5.26
CA LYS A 54 -14.13 16.80 3.99
C LYS A 54 -12.75 16.75 3.36
N ALA A 55 -11.70 16.95 4.16
CA ALA A 55 -10.33 16.85 3.69
C ALA A 55 -10.02 15.45 3.14
N SER A 56 -10.49 14.40 3.82
CA SER A 56 -10.33 13.00 3.38
C SER A 56 -11.05 12.72 2.06
N GLU A 57 -12.24 13.30 1.84
CA GLU A 57 -12.96 13.20 0.57
C GLU A 57 -12.26 13.93 -0.58
N GLU A 58 -11.71 15.12 -0.33
CA GLU A 58 -10.95 15.86 -1.34
C GLU A 58 -9.68 15.12 -1.74
N ILE A 59 -8.94 14.60 -0.77
CA ILE A 59 -7.75 13.76 -1.02
C ILE A 59 -8.13 12.53 -1.85
N LEU A 60 -9.25 11.86 -1.51
CA LEU A 60 -9.73 10.70 -2.26
C LEU A 60 -10.02 11.04 -3.73
N LYS A 61 -10.69 12.18 -4.00
CA LYS A 61 -10.97 12.65 -5.37
C LYS A 61 -9.70 12.94 -6.15
N VAL A 62 -8.71 13.57 -5.51
CA VAL A 62 -7.41 13.86 -6.12
C VAL A 62 -6.68 12.55 -6.46
N GLU A 63 -6.60 11.61 -5.53
CA GLU A 63 -5.94 10.32 -5.78
C GLU A 63 -6.65 9.51 -6.88
N GLN A 64 -7.99 9.46 -6.90
CA GLN A 64 -8.75 8.82 -7.98
C GLN A 64 -8.42 9.43 -9.35
N LYS A 65 -8.36 10.77 -9.44
CA LYS A 65 -7.98 11.46 -10.68
C LYS A 65 -6.57 11.08 -11.12
N TYR A 66 -5.59 11.17 -10.23
CA TYR A 66 -4.20 10.88 -10.58
C TYR A 66 -3.92 9.39 -10.78
N ASN A 67 -4.67 8.48 -10.18
CA ASN A 67 -4.62 7.05 -10.48
C ASN A 67 -5.02 6.76 -11.92
N LYS A 68 -6.12 7.36 -12.39
CA LYS A 68 -6.54 7.26 -13.80
C LYS A 68 -5.48 7.83 -14.75
N LEU A 69 -4.90 8.98 -14.40
CA LEU A 69 -3.84 9.59 -15.20
C LEU A 69 -2.52 8.80 -15.19
N ARG A 70 -2.15 8.15 -14.08
CA ARG A 70 -0.94 7.32 -13.95
C ARG A 70 -1.06 5.98 -14.67
N ARG A 71 -2.27 5.40 -14.74
CA ARG A 71 -2.53 4.07 -15.36
C ARG A 71 -1.89 3.88 -16.74
N PRO A 72 -2.08 4.76 -17.76
CA PRO A 72 -1.48 4.57 -19.08
C PRO A 72 0.06 4.57 -19.05
N PHE A 73 0.67 5.32 -18.13
CA PHE A 73 2.13 5.32 -17.97
C PHE A 73 2.62 4.03 -17.32
N PHE A 74 1.90 3.49 -16.35
CA PHE A 74 2.23 2.18 -15.77
C PHE A 74 2.07 1.05 -16.78
N ASP A 75 1.02 1.08 -17.60
CA ASP A 75 0.82 0.09 -18.68
C ASP A 75 1.94 0.17 -19.72
N LYS A 76 2.28 1.37 -20.19
CA LYS A 76 3.41 1.59 -21.09
C LYS A 76 4.73 1.12 -20.48
N ARG A 77 4.96 1.38 -19.19
CA ARG A 77 6.16 0.92 -18.47
C ARG A 77 6.21 -0.60 -18.40
N ASN A 78 5.07 -1.26 -18.14
CA ASN A 78 4.99 -2.72 -18.13
C ASN A 78 5.35 -3.32 -19.49
N GLU A 79 4.85 -2.76 -20.59
CA GLU A 79 5.20 -3.21 -21.96
C GLU A 79 6.70 -3.06 -22.27
N LEU A 80 7.34 -2.00 -21.76
CA LEU A 80 8.77 -1.79 -21.93
C LEU A 80 9.58 -2.77 -21.08
N ILE A 81 9.20 -2.97 -19.82
CA ILE A 81 9.85 -3.90 -18.90
C ILE A 81 9.79 -5.33 -19.42
N GLU A 82 8.66 -5.77 -20.01
CA GLU A 82 8.53 -7.12 -20.57
C GLU A 82 9.55 -7.45 -21.68
N ARG A 83 10.14 -6.43 -22.31
CA ARG A 83 11.21 -6.58 -23.33
C ARG A 83 12.59 -6.79 -22.72
N ILE A 84 12.76 -6.53 -21.44
CA ILE A 84 14.03 -6.65 -20.71
C ILE A 84 14.00 -7.97 -19.93
N PRO A 85 14.80 -8.98 -20.33
CA PRO A 85 14.89 -10.24 -19.59
C PRO A 85 15.33 -10.00 -18.15
N ASN A 86 14.76 -10.79 -17.22
CA ASN A 86 15.12 -10.80 -15.80
C ASN A 86 14.94 -9.46 -15.06
N PHE A 87 14.23 -8.48 -15.63
CA PHE A 87 14.10 -7.16 -15.01
C PHE A 87 13.62 -7.22 -13.54
N TRP A 88 12.50 -7.90 -13.29
CA TRP A 88 11.90 -7.92 -11.95
C TRP A 88 12.73 -8.70 -10.93
N VAL A 89 13.32 -9.84 -11.32
CA VAL A 89 14.17 -10.60 -10.39
C VAL A 89 15.43 -9.82 -10.05
N THR A 90 16.08 -9.15 -11.01
CA THR A 90 17.23 -8.27 -10.75
C THR A 90 16.83 -7.11 -9.83
N ALA A 91 15.72 -6.44 -10.09
CA ALA A 91 15.22 -5.37 -9.22
C ALA A 91 14.94 -5.85 -7.79
N PHE A 92 14.34 -7.05 -7.63
CA PHE A 92 14.03 -7.62 -6.32
C PHE A 92 15.28 -8.04 -5.53
N VAL A 93 16.28 -8.62 -6.20
CA VAL A 93 17.56 -9.01 -5.58
C VAL A 93 18.37 -7.79 -5.16
N ASN A 94 18.24 -6.68 -5.89
CA ASN A 94 18.92 -5.43 -5.55
C ASN A 94 18.20 -4.61 -4.47
N HIS A 95 16.93 -4.92 -4.17
CA HIS A 95 16.19 -4.24 -3.12
C HIS A 95 16.57 -4.81 -1.73
N PRO A 96 17.02 -4.00 -0.75
CA PRO A 96 17.51 -4.48 0.53
C PRO A 96 16.52 -5.35 1.33
N GLN A 97 15.26 -4.93 1.42
CA GLN A 97 14.23 -5.66 2.17
C GLN A 97 13.70 -6.91 1.44
N ILE A 98 13.47 -6.82 0.12
CA ILE A 98 12.96 -7.96 -0.67
C ILE A 98 14.03 -9.06 -0.77
N SER A 99 15.29 -8.70 -1.06
CA SER A 99 16.39 -9.68 -1.15
C SER A 99 16.62 -10.45 0.16
N ALA A 100 16.31 -9.86 1.31
CA ALA A 100 16.44 -10.51 2.61
C ALA A 100 15.48 -11.69 2.82
N ILE A 101 14.40 -11.79 2.02
CA ILE A 101 13.41 -12.88 2.07
C ILE A 101 13.47 -13.80 0.85
N LEU A 102 14.45 -13.64 -0.03
CA LEU A 102 14.67 -14.50 -1.19
C LEU A 102 15.79 -15.50 -0.91
N ASP A 103 15.53 -16.78 -1.11
CA ASP A 103 16.56 -17.80 -1.26
C ASP A 103 16.82 -18.15 -2.72
N GLN A 104 17.81 -19.02 -2.93
CA GLN A 104 18.27 -19.38 -4.27
C GLN A 104 17.17 -20.04 -5.12
N GLU A 105 16.36 -20.94 -4.56
CA GLU A 105 15.29 -21.60 -5.34
C GLU A 105 14.16 -20.61 -5.65
N GLU A 106 13.89 -19.66 -4.75
CA GLU A 106 12.93 -18.59 -5.00
C GLU A 106 13.40 -17.62 -6.08
N GLU A 107 14.66 -17.19 -6.05
CA GLU A 107 15.26 -16.37 -7.10
C GLU A 107 15.16 -17.08 -8.46
N GLU A 108 15.48 -18.39 -8.50
CA GLU A 108 15.33 -19.20 -9.71
C GLU A 108 13.89 -19.21 -10.25
N SER A 109 12.90 -19.29 -9.35
CA SER A 109 11.49 -19.20 -9.73
C SER A 109 11.09 -17.81 -10.24
N LEU A 110 11.69 -16.74 -9.70
CA LEU A 110 11.43 -15.35 -10.08
C LEU A 110 12.03 -14.99 -11.43
N HIS A 111 12.96 -15.76 -12.01
CA HIS A 111 13.34 -15.60 -13.42
C HIS A 111 12.15 -15.76 -14.39
N TYR A 112 11.08 -16.43 -13.96
CA TYR A 112 9.86 -16.57 -14.74
C TYR A 112 8.86 -15.43 -14.52
N LEU A 113 9.13 -14.50 -13.59
CA LEU A 113 8.31 -13.32 -13.34
C LEU A 113 8.45 -12.34 -14.52
N LYS A 114 7.35 -12.11 -15.23
CA LYS A 114 7.32 -11.21 -16.40
C LYS A 114 6.84 -9.80 -16.05
N ARG A 115 5.92 -9.69 -15.10
CA ARG A 115 5.22 -8.43 -14.80
C ARG A 115 4.79 -8.44 -13.34
N VAL A 116 4.98 -7.32 -12.66
CA VAL A 116 4.39 -7.01 -11.37
C VAL A 116 3.40 -5.88 -11.59
N GLU A 117 2.28 -5.92 -10.91
CA GLU A 117 1.30 -4.84 -10.93
C GLU A 117 0.80 -4.57 -9.52
N VAL A 118 0.61 -3.30 -9.20
CA VAL A 118 -0.14 -2.90 -8.02
C VAL A 118 -1.40 -2.19 -8.50
N GLU A 119 -2.55 -2.75 -8.15
CA GLU A 119 -3.86 -2.21 -8.45
C GLU A 119 -4.52 -1.75 -7.17
N GLU A 120 -4.83 -0.47 -7.09
CA GLU A 120 -5.70 0.08 -6.05
C GLU A 120 -7.16 -0.10 -6.47
N PHE A 121 -8.05 -0.36 -5.52
CA PHE A 121 -9.49 -0.42 -5.80
C PHE A 121 -10.04 0.99 -6.08
N GLU A 122 -11.21 1.07 -6.74
CA GLU A 122 -11.83 2.37 -7.08
C GLU A 122 -12.12 3.21 -5.82
N ASP A 123 -12.56 2.54 -4.75
CA ASP A 123 -12.49 3.07 -3.41
C ASP A 123 -11.11 2.74 -2.82
N ILE A 124 -10.21 3.73 -2.79
CA ILE A 124 -8.84 3.56 -2.30
C ILE A 124 -8.83 3.14 -0.82
N LYS A 125 -9.87 3.48 -0.06
CA LYS A 125 -10.04 3.03 1.34
C LYS A 125 -10.31 1.53 1.43
N SER A 126 -10.84 0.91 0.37
CA SER A 126 -11.13 -0.52 0.32
C SER A 126 -9.88 -1.38 0.12
N GLY A 127 -8.72 -0.80 -0.24
CA GLY A 127 -7.42 -1.50 -0.26
C GLY A 127 -6.76 -1.62 -1.64
N TYR A 128 -5.90 -2.63 -1.80
CA TYR A 128 -5.10 -2.82 -3.01
C TYR A 128 -4.71 -4.29 -3.26
N LYS A 129 -4.20 -4.57 -4.45
CA LYS A 129 -3.80 -5.90 -4.89
C LYS A 129 -2.46 -5.86 -5.61
N ILE A 130 -1.52 -6.69 -5.16
CA ILE A 130 -0.24 -6.93 -5.80
C ILE A 130 -0.35 -8.20 -6.64
N LYS A 131 -0.12 -8.08 -7.95
CA LYS A 131 -0.16 -9.20 -8.90
C LYS A 131 1.23 -9.50 -9.43
N PHE A 132 1.60 -10.76 -9.41
CA PHE A 132 2.85 -11.29 -9.96
C PHE A 132 2.51 -12.21 -11.11
N HIS A 133 2.81 -11.79 -12.33
CA HIS A 133 2.53 -12.55 -13.53
C HIS A 133 3.73 -13.37 -13.93
N PHE A 134 3.54 -14.67 -14.09
CA PHE A 134 4.59 -15.62 -14.43
C PHE A 134 4.43 -16.17 -15.85
N LYS A 135 5.56 -16.49 -16.46
CA LYS A 135 5.63 -17.40 -17.61
C LYS A 135 5.44 -18.83 -17.12
N SER A 136 5.19 -19.76 -18.06
CA SER A 136 5.23 -21.19 -17.76
C SER A 136 6.57 -21.55 -17.13
N ASN A 137 6.53 -22.16 -15.94
CA ASN A 137 7.69 -22.40 -15.10
C ASN A 137 7.61 -23.81 -14.47
N PRO A 138 8.71 -24.38 -13.94
CA PRO A 138 8.71 -25.73 -13.40
C PRO A 138 8.14 -25.86 -11.97
N TYR A 139 7.83 -24.76 -11.29
CA TYR A 139 7.48 -24.75 -9.86
C TYR A 139 5.98 -24.86 -9.59
N PHE A 140 5.16 -24.12 -10.32
CA PHE A 140 3.70 -24.10 -10.15
C PHE A 140 2.98 -23.94 -11.50
N THR A 141 1.66 -24.11 -11.51
CA THR A 141 0.85 -23.98 -12.73
C THR A 141 0.21 -22.61 -12.91
N ASP A 142 0.13 -21.80 -11.86
CA ASP A 142 -0.48 -20.48 -11.90
C ASP A 142 0.26 -19.52 -12.83
N SER A 143 -0.49 -18.77 -13.63
CA SER A 143 0.05 -17.70 -14.46
C SER A 143 0.10 -16.37 -13.71
N VAL A 144 -0.69 -16.21 -12.65
CA VAL A 144 -0.74 -15.00 -11.82
C VAL A 144 -0.88 -15.42 -10.36
N LEU A 145 0.01 -14.89 -9.52
CA LEU A 145 -0.13 -14.95 -8.06
C LEU A 145 -0.54 -13.56 -7.56
N CYS A 146 -1.55 -13.49 -6.72
CA CYS A 146 -2.06 -12.25 -6.15
C CYS A 146 -1.92 -12.26 -4.64
N LYS A 147 -1.55 -11.12 -4.06
CA LYS A 147 -1.76 -10.82 -2.64
C LYS A 147 -2.58 -9.54 -2.54
N GLU A 148 -3.69 -9.62 -1.83
CA GLU A 148 -4.74 -8.62 -1.78
C GLU A 148 -4.91 -8.15 -0.33
N PHE A 149 -5.11 -6.85 -0.15
CA PHE A 149 -5.32 -6.20 1.13
C PHE A 149 -6.63 -5.44 1.04
N HIS A 150 -7.50 -5.62 2.01
CA HIS A 150 -8.82 -5.01 2.05
C HIS A 150 -9.12 -4.45 3.42
N LEU A 151 -9.98 -3.43 3.49
CA LEU A 151 -10.63 -3.03 4.73
C LEU A 151 -12.01 -3.67 4.78
N ALA A 152 -12.27 -4.53 5.77
CA ALA A 152 -13.58 -5.12 5.97
C ALA A 152 -14.62 -4.03 6.33
N PRO A 153 -15.93 -4.28 6.14
CA PRO A 153 -16.97 -3.34 6.56
C PRO A 153 -16.95 -3.00 8.06
N THR A 154 -16.33 -3.85 8.88
CA THR A 154 -16.11 -3.63 10.32
C THR A 154 -14.99 -2.63 10.60
N GLY A 155 -14.22 -2.22 9.59
CA GLY A 155 -12.99 -1.44 9.72
C GLY A 155 -11.74 -2.30 9.95
N ASP A 156 -11.88 -3.63 10.01
CA ASP A 156 -10.74 -4.52 10.25
C ASP A 156 -9.94 -4.78 8.95
N PRO A 157 -8.61 -4.71 8.98
CA PRO A 157 -7.77 -5.01 7.84
C PRO A 157 -7.75 -6.53 7.56
N GLU A 158 -7.99 -6.93 6.31
CA GLU A 158 -7.93 -8.32 5.83
C GLU A 158 -6.89 -8.48 4.73
N SER A 159 -6.17 -9.60 4.73
CA SER A 159 -5.32 -10.00 3.58
C SER A 159 -5.75 -11.36 3.04
N LYS A 160 -5.68 -11.49 1.71
CA LYS A 160 -5.98 -12.73 0.98
C LYS A 160 -4.91 -12.95 -0.06
N SER A 161 -4.47 -14.18 -0.21
CA SER A 161 -3.42 -14.55 -1.14
C SER A 161 -3.88 -15.69 -2.03
N THR A 162 -3.37 -15.75 -3.26
CA THR A 162 -3.58 -16.88 -4.15
C THR A 162 -3.02 -18.16 -3.52
N GLN A 163 -3.85 -19.20 -3.44
CA GLN A 163 -3.37 -20.53 -3.11
C GLN A 163 -2.57 -21.08 -4.29
N ILE A 164 -1.27 -21.26 -4.09
CA ILE A 164 -0.34 -21.65 -5.15
C ILE A 164 -0.52 -23.14 -5.51
N ASN A 165 -0.71 -23.41 -6.79
CA ASN A 165 -0.83 -24.76 -7.35
C ASN A 165 0.55 -25.32 -7.70
N TRP A 166 1.26 -25.75 -6.67
CA TRP A 166 2.61 -26.31 -6.79
C TRP A 166 2.64 -27.59 -7.63
N LYS A 167 3.69 -27.71 -8.44
CA LYS A 167 4.05 -28.95 -9.13
C LYS A 167 4.72 -29.91 -8.16
N ASN A 168 4.75 -31.19 -8.54
CA ASN A 168 5.21 -32.25 -7.65
C ASN A 168 6.63 -31.99 -7.10
N GLY A 169 6.76 -31.90 -5.79
CA GLY A 169 8.02 -31.68 -5.08
C GLY A 169 8.54 -30.23 -5.10
N MET A 170 7.79 -29.29 -5.68
CA MET A 170 8.24 -27.90 -5.88
C MET A 170 7.59 -26.91 -4.92
N ASP A 171 6.95 -27.36 -3.84
CA ASP A 171 6.35 -26.48 -2.83
C ASP A 171 7.43 -25.76 -2.00
N LEU A 172 7.84 -24.58 -2.48
CA LEU A 172 8.88 -23.76 -1.86
C LEU A 172 8.44 -23.18 -0.50
N ALA A 173 7.14 -22.94 -0.32
CA ALA A 173 6.61 -22.46 0.95
C ALA A 173 6.70 -23.54 2.04
N ALA A 174 6.28 -24.77 1.75
CA ALA A 174 6.36 -25.89 2.69
C ALA A 174 7.82 -26.26 3.01
N ARG A 175 8.71 -26.21 2.01
CA ARG A 175 10.15 -26.44 2.19
C ARG A 175 10.78 -25.37 3.08
N GLY A 176 10.42 -24.10 2.88
CA GLY A 176 10.82 -22.98 3.74
C GLY A 176 10.38 -23.17 5.19
N GLN A 177 9.12 -23.58 5.42
CA GLN A 177 8.60 -23.87 6.76
C GLN A 177 9.36 -25.01 7.44
N ALA A 178 9.64 -26.11 6.73
CA ALA A 178 10.41 -27.23 7.25
C ALA A 178 11.84 -26.80 7.65
N ALA A 179 12.49 -25.97 6.83
CA ALA A 179 13.82 -25.44 7.11
C ALA A 179 13.83 -24.50 8.34
N ALA A 180 12.80 -23.65 8.49
CA ALA A 180 12.64 -22.77 9.65
C ALA A 180 12.46 -23.56 10.96
N ASN A 181 11.68 -24.64 10.93
CA ASN A 181 11.41 -25.49 12.08
C ASN A 181 12.60 -26.37 12.49
N SER A 182 13.48 -26.72 11.55
CA SER A 182 14.66 -27.57 11.78
C SER A 182 15.84 -26.83 12.47
N GLY A 183 15.72 -25.52 12.74
CA GLY A 183 16.78 -24.74 13.38
C GLY A 183 18.03 -24.51 12.51
N ASN A 184 17.98 -24.92 11.24
CA ASN A 184 19.04 -24.75 10.25
C ASN A 184 19.03 -23.35 9.59
N SER A 185 18.15 -22.46 10.06
CA SER A 185 17.96 -21.08 9.59
C SER A 185 19.19 -20.18 9.76
N ARG A 186 20.23 -20.62 10.51
CA ARG A 186 21.49 -19.88 10.73
C ARG A 186 22.30 -19.58 9.46
N LYS A 187 21.96 -20.16 8.30
CA LYS A 187 22.62 -19.88 7.01
C LYS A 187 22.00 -18.72 6.21
N ARG A 188 20.87 -18.16 6.62
CA ARG A 188 20.29 -17.02 5.88
C ARG A 188 21.09 -15.76 6.19
N ARG A 189 21.52 -15.06 5.13
CA ARG A 189 22.36 -13.84 5.18
C ARG A 189 21.78 -12.77 6.11
N HIS A 190 20.46 -12.78 6.35
CA HIS A 190 19.74 -11.78 7.15
C HIS A 190 18.86 -12.35 8.29
N GLY A 191 19.01 -13.62 8.69
CA GLY A 191 18.29 -14.16 9.87
C GLY A 191 16.75 -14.22 9.78
N ASN A 192 16.15 -13.76 8.68
CA ASN A 192 14.71 -13.80 8.45
C ASN A 192 14.22 -15.23 8.25
N LYS A 193 13.27 -15.66 9.10
CA LYS A 193 12.63 -16.98 9.02
C LYS A 193 11.57 -17.06 7.91
N ARG A 194 11.11 -15.92 7.39
CA ARG A 194 10.13 -15.81 6.30
C ARG A 194 10.84 -15.84 4.95
N ASN A 195 10.32 -16.58 3.97
CA ASN A 195 10.73 -16.48 2.57
C ASN A 195 9.57 -15.92 1.72
N PHE A 196 9.85 -15.59 0.47
CA PHE A 196 8.88 -14.95 -0.44
C PHE A 196 7.58 -15.74 -0.63
N PHE A 197 7.63 -17.07 -0.76
CA PHE A 197 6.39 -17.84 -0.92
C PHE A 197 5.67 -18.13 0.41
N MET A 198 6.37 -18.11 1.55
CA MET A 198 5.73 -18.10 2.87
C MET A 198 5.01 -16.77 3.11
N TRP A 199 5.45 -15.66 2.53
CA TRP A 199 4.74 -14.39 2.60
C TRP A 199 3.33 -14.47 1.98
N PHE A 200 3.10 -15.30 0.96
CA PHE A 200 1.74 -15.58 0.45
C PHE A 200 0.88 -16.41 1.40
N LEU A 201 1.46 -17.15 2.34
CA LEU A 201 0.69 -17.92 3.33
C LEU A 201 0.36 -17.09 4.57
N ASP A 202 1.07 -15.98 4.77
CA ASP A 202 0.93 -15.15 5.95
C ASP A 202 0.03 -13.95 5.66
N ASN A 203 -1.18 -14.05 6.18
CA ASN A 203 -2.24 -13.05 6.11
C ASN A 203 -2.69 -12.62 7.52
N GLY A 204 -1.88 -12.88 8.56
CA GLY A 204 -2.30 -12.77 9.96
C GLY A 204 -2.38 -11.33 10.48
N ASP A 205 -1.51 -10.45 9.97
CA ASP A 205 -1.48 -9.03 10.32
C ASP A 205 -1.26 -8.17 9.07
N PRO A 206 -2.34 -7.87 8.32
CA PRO A 206 -2.24 -7.13 7.06
C PRO A 206 -1.74 -5.69 7.22
N SER A 207 -1.97 -5.06 8.38
CA SER A 207 -1.58 -3.67 8.65
C SER A 207 -0.10 -3.50 8.96
N ALA A 208 0.62 -4.59 9.21
CA ALA A 208 2.05 -4.60 9.50
C ALA A 208 2.85 -5.38 8.44
N ASP A 209 2.31 -5.53 7.22
CA ASP A 209 2.97 -6.26 6.14
C ASP A 209 4.02 -5.37 5.44
N ASP A 210 5.22 -5.36 6.02
CA ASP A 210 6.39 -4.59 5.56
C ASP A 210 6.78 -4.87 4.10
N ILE A 211 6.64 -6.12 3.64
CA ILE A 211 6.97 -6.50 2.27
C ILE A 211 5.95 -5.93 1.29
N ALA A 212 4.66 -5.94 1.64
CA ALA A 212 3.63 -5.37 0.79
C ALA A 212 3.77 -3.85 0.67
N GLU A 213 4.07 -3.16 1.78
CA GLU A 213 4.37 -1.72 1.80
C GLU A 213 5.57 -1.40 0.91
N VAL A 214 6.67 -2.13 1.06
CA VAL A 214 7.86 -1.97 0.20
C VAL A 214 7.52 -2.15 -1.28
N ILE A 215 6.73 -3.18 -1.63
CA ILE A 215 6.38 -3.41 -3.02
C ILE A 215 5.49 -2.28 -3.55
N LYS A 216 4.49 -1.84 -2.78
CA LYS A 216 3.52 -0.83 -3.18
C LYS A 216 4.10 0.59 -3.23
N ASP A 217 4.83 0.99 -2.21
CA ASP A 217 5.19 2.40 -1.98
C ASP A 217 6.63 2.75 -2.43
N ASP A 218 7.49 1.75 -2.63
CA ASP A 218 8.89 1.96 -3.04
C ASP A 218 9.21 1.28 -4.38
N MET A 219 9.04 -0.03 -4.46
CA MET A 219 9.43 -0.81 -5.63
C MET A 219 8.56 -0.51 -6.85
N TRP A 220 7.23 -0.47 -6.67
CA TRP A 220 6.29 -0.26 -7.77
C TRP A 220 6.38 1.14 -8.39
N PRO A 221 6.53 2.25 -7.64
CA PRO A 221 6.65 3.58 -8.23
C PRO A 221 7.87 3.72 -9.16
N ASN A 222 9.03 3.15 -8.78
CA ASN A 222 10.24 3.26 -9.60
C ASN A 222 11.14 2.02 -9.50
N PRO A 223 10.82 0.91 -10.20
CA PRO A 223 11.65 -0.29 -10.13
C PRO A 223 12.97 -0.17 -10.89
N LEU A 224 13.09 0.81 -11.78
CA LEU A 224 14.30 1.01 -12.58
C LEU A 224 15.51 1.39 -11.72
N GLN A 225 15.31 2.11 -10.62
CA GLN A 225 16.42 2.51 -9.73
C GLN A 225 17.15 1.30 -9.13
N TYR A 226 16.40 0.21 -8.85
CA TYR A 226 16.95 -1.03 -8.31
C TYR A 226 17.52 -1.93 -9.40
N TYR A 227 16.90 -1.94 -10.58
CA TYR A 227 17.44 -2.65 -11.73
C TYR A 227 18.81 -2.08 -12.17
N LEU A 228 18.98 -0.75 -12.10
CA LEU A 228 20.22 -0.06 -12.45
C LEU A 228 21.21 0.05 -11.30
N ALA A 229 20.84 -0.35 -10.08
CA ALA A 229 21.76 -0.37 -8.97
C ALA A 229 22.92 -1.32 -9.34
N PRO A 230 24.18 -0.84 -9.35
CA PRO A 230 25.30 -1.73 -9.59
C PRO A 230 25.26 -2.82 -8.53
N ASP A 231 25.47 -4.07 -8.94
CA ASP A 231 25.65 -5.19 -8.03
C ASP A 231 26.62 -4.71 -6.96
N THR A 232 26.11 -4.44 -5.76
CA THR A 232 26.96 -4.10 -4.63
C THR A 232 27.53 -5.45 -4.22
N GLU A 233 28.46 -5.96 -5.03
CA GLU A 233 29.40 -6.97 -4.64
C GLU A 233 29.99 -6.43 -3.35
N VAL A 234 29.57 -7.04 -2.24
CA VAL A 234 30.26 -6.92 -0.97
C VAL A 234 31.68 -7.39 -1.29
N GLU A 235 32.58 -6.44 -1.52
CA GLU A 235 34.00 -6.68 -1.76
C GLU A 235 34.53 -7.46 -0.56
N GLU A 236 34.54 -8.78 -0.68
CA GLU A 236 35.33 -9.65 0.15
C GLU A 236 36.78 -9.46 -0.28
N ASN A 237 37.45 -8.56 0.45
CA ASN A 237 38.90 -8.37 0.55
C ASN A 237 39.62 -7.57 -0.54
N GLY A 238 40.07 -6.37 -0.17
CA GLY A 238 41.23 -5.76 -0.84
C GLY A 238 41.47 -4.30 -0.49
N ILE A 239 42.18 -4.06 0.62
CA ILE A 239 42.90 -2.82 0.94
C ILE A 239 43.24 -1.98 -0.31
N SER A 240 42.78 -0.73 -0.32
CA SER A 240 43.50 0.38 -0.96
C SER A 240 43.19 1.68 -0.22
N ASP A 241 43.80 1.82 0.95
CA ASP A 241 44.17 3.12 1.49
C ASP A 241 45.22 3.74 0.57
N TYR A 242 44.81 4.68 -0.29
CA TYR A 242 45.66 5.75 -0.80
C TYR A 242 44.79 6.98 -1.09
N SER A 243 44.74 7.88 -0.10
CA SER A 243 44.99 9.32 -0.22
C SER A 243 45.20 9.85 -1.65
N ASP A 244 44.35 10.78 -2.10
CA ASP A 244 44.81 12.18 -2.32
C ASP A 244 43.60 13.13 -2.43
N GLU A 245 43.64 14.18 -1.62
CA GLU A 245 42.81 15.38 -1.81
C GLU A 245 43.45 16.23 -2.91
N GLU A 246 42.69 16.69 -3.90
CA GLU A 246 42.92 18.02 -4.48
C GLU A 246 41.59 18.69 -4.84
N ASP A 247 41.37 19.83 -4.20
CA ASP A 247 40.40 20.88 -4.49
C ASP A 247 40.36 21.24 -5.98
N LEU A 248 39.17 21.27 -6.59
CA LEU A 248 38.93 22.08 -7.80
C LEU A 248 37.51 22.69 -7.82
N ASP A 249 37.48 23.88 -7.24
CA ASP A 249 36.94 25.15 -7.78
C ASP A 249 35.49 25.24 -8.28
N GLU A 250 34.82 26.22 -7.68
CA GLU A 250 33.45 26.65 -7.82
C GLU A 250 33.35 27.55 -9.06
N SER A 251 33.18 26.98 -10.27
CA SER A 251 32.99 27.78 -11.48
C SER A 251 31.52 28.07 -11.76
N VAL A 252 31.11 29.29 -11.42
CA VAL A 252 29.93 30.01 -11.90
C VAL A 252 29.86 29.97 -13.43
N VAL A 253 28.79 29.40 -13.99
CA VAL A 253 28.45 29.57 -15.41
C VAL A 253 27.62 30.83 -15.59
N VAL A 254 28.25 31.84 -16.19
CA VAL A 254 27.65 33.08 -16.66
C VAL A 254 26.71 32.78 -17.82
N VAL A 255 25.51 33.31 -17.76
CA VAL A 255 24.52 33.28 -18.83
C VAL A 255 24.96 34.28 -19.91
N GLU A 256 25.26 33.80 -21.11
CA GLU A 256 25.30 34.64 -22.30
C GLU A 256 24.17 34.21 -23.25
N ASP A 257 23.28 35.16 -23.50
CA ASP A 257 22.24 35.19 -24.53
C ASP A 257 22.85 34.82 -25.89
N ASP A 258 22.28 33.82 -26.57
CA ASP A 258 22.38 33.70 -28.02
C ASP A 258 21.00 33.34 -28.59
N GLU A 259 20.44 34.31 -29.31
CA GLU A 259 19.21 34.21 -30.07
C GLU A 259 19.40 33.23 -31.24
N GLY A 260 18.60 32.16 -31.31
CA GLY A 260 18.65 31.22 -32.42
C GLY A 260 17.41 30.33 -32.54
N ASP A 261 16.41 30.83 -33.25
CA ASP A 261 15.33 30.14 -33.98
C ASP A 261 14.77 28.83 -33.40
N VAL A 262 13.64 28.96 -32.67
CA VAL A 262 12.71 27.84 -32.45
C VAL A 262 11.70 27.83 -33.59
N GLU A 263 11.77 26.82 -34.46
CA GLU A 263 10.69 26.53 -35.41
C GLU A 263 9.41 26.18 -34.63
N VAL A 264 8.38 27.00 -34.86
CA VAL A 264 7.03 26.81 -34.34
C VAL A 264 6.39 25.63 -35.09
N ILE A 265 6.15 24.52 -34.38
CA ILE A 265 5.24 23.47 -34.86
C ILE A 265 3.84 23.88 -34.43
N GLU A 266 3.04 24.30 -35.42
CA GLU A 266 1.60 24.52 -35.28
C GLU A 266 0.85 23.18 -35.11
N GLY A 267 -0.11 23.17 -34.19
CA GLY A 267 -1.36 22.40 -34.32
C GLY A 267 -1.47 21.10 -33.52
N GLU A 268 -2.20 21.14 -32.41
CA GLU A 268 -3.55 20.53 -32.34
C GLU A 268 -4.26 21.07 -31.10
N GLU A 269 -5.34 21.83 -31.33
CA GLU A 269 -6.30 22.22 -30.31
C GLU A 269 -7.08 20.96 -29.90
N VAL A 270 -7.00 20.59 -28.62
CA VAL A 270 -7.84 19.51 -28.08
C VAL A 270 -9.10 20.17 -27.56
N GLU A 271 -10.22 19.94 -28.23
CA GLU A 271 -11.55 20.39 -27.81
C GLU A 271 -11.89 19.79 -26.43
N GLU A 272 -12.22 20.65 -25.48
CA GLU A 272 -12.78 20.26 -24.18
C GLU A 272 -14.25 19.84 -24.40
N GLU A 273 -14.53 18.54 -24.44
CA GLU A 273 -15.91 18.05 -24.37
C GLU A 273 -16.41 18.13 -22.91
N GLU A 274 -17.28 19.10 -22.65
CA GLU A 274 -18.12 19.17 -21.45
C GLU A 274 -19.07 17.96 -21.43
N ILE A 275 -18.94 17.10 -20.42
CA ILE A 275 -19.90 16.02 -20.18
C ILE A 275 -21.06 16.60 -19.37
N GLU A 276 -22.21 16.80 -20.03
CA GLU A 276 -23.48 17.14 -19.38
C GLU A 276 -23.94 15.98 -18.49
N GLU A 277 -24.21 16.28 -17.21
CA GLU A 277 -24.88 15.37 -16.28
C GLU A 277 -26.38 15.35 -16.60
N GLU A 278 -26.89 14.23 -17.12
CA GLU A 278 -28.34 14.01 -17.19
C GLU A 278 -28.84 13.39 -15.87
N ASP A 279 -29.52 14.24 -15.09
CA ASP A 279 -30.42 13.87 -14.00
C ASP A 279 -31.52 12.93 -14.50
N ALA A 280 -31.60 11.73 -13.92
CA ALA A 280 -32.76 10.85 -14.06
C ALA A 280 -33.59 10.89 -12.77
N GLU A 281 -34.48 11.89 -12.64
CA GLU A 281 -35.58 11.85 -11.69
C GLU A 281 -36.72 10.93 -12.18
N ASP A 282 -37.05 9.99 -11.29
CA ASP A 282 -38.37 9.50 -10.87
C ASP A 282 -39.51 9.40 -11.91
N ASN A 283 -39.99 8.17 -12.11
CA ASN A 283 -41.38 7.94 -12.50
C ASN A 283 -41.94 6.77 -11.69
N LYS A 284 -42.51 7.12 -10.53
CA LYS A 284 -43.57 6.33 -9.89
C LYS A 284 -44.86 6.60 -10.65
N ASP A 285 -45.51 5.55 -11.13
CA ASP A 285 -46.97 5.52 -11.15
C ASP A 285 -47.50 4.11 -10.92
N ASP A 286 -48.51 4.09 -10.06
CA ASP A 286 -49.23 2.98 -9.47
C ASP A 286 -49.91 2.04 -10.48
N ALA A 287 -49.90 0.74 -10.16
CA ALA A 287 -51.06 -0.11 -10.39
C ALA A 287 -51.15 -1.19 -9.30
N VAL A 288 -52.05 -0.93 -8.36
CA VAL A 288 -52.43 -1.77 -7.22
C VAL A 288 -53.57 -2.70 -7.62
N ASP A 289 -53.45 -3.97 -7.16
CA ASP A 289 -54.52 -4.89 -6.74
C ASP A 289 -55.30 -5.69 -7.81
N LYS A 290 -55.16 -7.03 -7.78
CA LYS A 290 -56.12 -7.96 -7.13
C LYS A 290 -55.86 -9.44 -7.48
N THR A 291 -55.76 -10.26 -6.41
CA THR A 291 -56.42 -11.56 -6.13
C THR A 291 -56.61 -12.56 -7.29
N GLU A 292 -56.41 -13.88 -7.20
CA GLU A 292 -56.67 -14.86 -6.12
C GLU A 292 -56.19 -16.26 -6.64
N GLU A 293 -55.98 -17.21 -5.71
CA GLU A 293 -56.24 -18.68 -5.76
C GLU A 293 -56.39 -19.41 -7.12
N GLU A 294 -55.79 -20.57 -7.43
CA GLU A 294 -55.98 -21.92 -6.87
C GLU A 294 -55.10 -22.88 -7.73
N GLU A 295 -54.31 -23.79 -7.14
CA GLU A 295 -54.51 -25.26 -7.11
C GLU A 295 -54.05 -26.11 -8.33
N GLU A 296 -53.46 -27.25 -7.96
CA GLU A 296 -53.33 -28.55 -8.63
C GLU A 296 -52.47 -28.79 -9.90
N ALA A 297 -51.47 -29.66 -9.68
CA ALA A 297 -51.22 -30.93 -10.36
C ALA A 297 -50.97 -30.96 -11.88
N VAL A 298 -49.75 -31.36 -12.26
CA VAL A 298 -49.36 -32.69 -12.79
C VAL A 298 -47.87 -32.67 -13.16
#